data_AF-A0A1B0CC65-F1
#
_entry.id   AF-A0A1B0CC65-F1
#
_cell.length_a   1.000
_cell.length_b   1.000
_cell.length_c   1.000
_cell.angle_alpha   90.00
_cell.angle_beta   90.00
_cell.angle_gamma   90.00
#
_symmetry.space_group_name_H-M   'P 1'
#
loop_
_entity.id
_entity.type
_entity.pdbx_description
1 polymer ?
#
loop_
_entity_poly.entity_id
_entity_poly.type
_entity_poly.pdbx_seq_one_letter_code
_entity_poly.pdbx_strand_id
1 'polypeptide(L)'
;MKGQGFGMVWINQGDIILVGLRDYQDSKADVILKYTPDEARNLKTYGEFPESVRINDTITFVEDGFDEDIEFDDYISSDEEADSVDAI
;
A
#
# COMPACT_ATOMS: atom_id res chain seq x y z
N MET A 1 12.85 2.99 -20.09
CA MET A 1 12.42 1.88 -19.20
C MET A 1 12.31 2.46 -17.80
N LYS A 2 11.10 2.62 -17.26
CA LYS A 2 10.95 3.09 -15.88
C LYS A 2 11.28 1.91 -14.96
N GLY A 3 12.37 2.01 -14.20
CA GLY A 3 12.64 1.07 -13.12
C GLY A 3 11.54 1.27 -12.08
N GLN A 4 10.79 0.20 -11.78
CA GLN A 4 9.85 0.21 -10.66
C GLN A 4 10.69 0.36 -9.39
N GLY A 5 10.56 1.51 -8.71
CA GLY A 5 11.23 1.72 -7.43
C GLY A 5 10.79 0.63 -6.45
N PHE A 6 11.75 0.00 -5.77
CA PHE A 6 11.45 -0.91 -4.68
C PHE A 6 11.00 -0.06 -3.49
N GLY A 7 9.69 0.19 -3.41
CA GLY A 7 9.08 0.79 -2.22
C GLY A 7 9.37 -0.08 -1.00
N MET A 8 9.68 0.54 0.14
CA MET A 8 9.83 -0.20 1.38
C MET A 8 8.48 -0.79 1.79
N VAL A 9 8.44 -2.10 2.03
CA VAL A 9 7.22 -2.79 2.48
C VAL A 9 7.25 -2.92 4.00
N TRP A 10 6.22 -2.39 4.66
CA TRP A 10 6.02 -2.53 6.10
C TRP A 10 5.27 -3.82 6.43
N ILE A 11 5.75 -4.54 7.45
CA ILE A 11 5.20 -5.82 7.90
C ILE A 11 4.83 -5.69 9.38
N ASN A 12 3.60 -6.09 9.71
CA ASN A 12 3.04 -6.05 11.06
C ASN A 12 2.86 -7.46 11.63
N GLN A 13 2.64 -7.54 12.94
CA GLN A 13 2.28 -8.80 13.59
C GLN A 13 0.94 -9.32 13.06
N GLY A 14 0.91 -10.58 12.64
CA GLY A 14 -0.30 -11.22 12.08
C GLY A 14 -0.35 -11.23 10.55
N ASP A 15 0.57 -10.52 9.88
CA ASP A 15 0.70 -10.58 8.43
C ASP A 15 1.21 -11.95 7.98
N ILE A 16 0.70 -12.42 6.84
CA ILE A 16 1.15 -13.64 6.18
C ILE A 16 2.20 -13.27 5.14
N ILE A 17 3.38 -13.87 5.24
CA ILE A 17 4.54 -13.56 4.39
C ILE A 17 5.15 -14.84 3.81
N LEU A 18 5.74 -14.71 2.62
CA LEU A 18 6.60 -15.73 2.04
C LEU A 18 8.05 -15.47 2.45
N VAL A 19 8.71 -16.51 2.97
CA VAL A 19 10.11 -16.47 3.35
C VAL A 19 10.95 -17.45 2.53
N GLY A 20 12.16 -17.04 2.18
CA GLY A 20 13.19 -17.90 1.61
C GLY A 20 14.16 -18.35 2.70
N LEU A 21 14.32 -19.66 2.87
CA LEU A 21 15.26 -20.22 3.83
C LEU A 21 16.70 -20.10 3.33
N ARG A 22 17.66 -20.05 4.25
CA ARG A 22 19.09 -20.02 3.95
C ARG A 22 19.74 -21.35 4.30
N ASP A 23 20.54 -21.90 3.40
CA ASP A 23 21.21 -23.20 3.58
C ASP A 23 22.20 -23.23 4.76
N TYR A 24 22.72 -22.05 5.16
CA TYR A 24 23.82 -21.92 6.12
C TYR A 24 23.40 -21.33 7.47
N GLN A 25 22.17 -20.82 7.59
CA GLN A 25 21.65 -20.17 8.80
C GLN A 25 20.17 -20.51 8.98
N ASP A 26 19.87 -21.70 9.50
CA ASP A 26 18.50 -22.20 9.69
C ASP A 26 17.63 -21.29 10.57
N SER A 27 18.25 -20.58 11.51
CA SER A 27 17.54 -19.61 12.37
C SER A 27 17.20 -18.28 11.67
N LYS A 28 17.50 -18.12 10.38
CA LYS A 28 17.25 -16.89 9.61
C LYS A 28 16.65 -17.21 8.25
N ALA A 29 15.86 -16.26 7.76
CA ALA A 29 15.25 -16.32 6.44
C ALA A 29 15.11 -14.90 5.87
N ASP A 30 14.95 -14.81 4.56
CA ASP A 30 14.70 -13.57 3.84
C ASP A 30 13.22 -13.45 3.50
N VAL A 31 12.63 -12.27 3.69
CA VAL A 31 11.25 -12.03 3.27
C VAL A 31 11.23 -11.75 1.77
N ILE A 32 10.39 -12.50 1.05
CA ILE A 32 10.26 -12.40 -0.41
C ILE A 32 9.00 -11.61 -0.77
N LEU A 33 7.89 -11.87 -0.08
CA LEU A 33 6.58 -11.30 -0.40
C LEU A 33 5.72 -11.19 0.86
N LYS A 34 4.91 -10.13 0.93
CA LYS A 34 3.81 -10.01 1.89
C LYS A 34 2.49 -10.26 1.16
N TYR A 35 1.69 -11.20 1.65
CA TYR A 35 0.36 -11.47 1.13
C TYR A 35 -0.65 -10.50 1.73
N THR A 36 -1.61 -10.10 0.92
CA THR A 36 -2.84 -9.45 1.41
C THR A 36 -3.71 -10.47 2.17
N PRO A 37 -4.62 -10.02 3.04
CA PRO A 37 -5.54 -10.91 3.76
C PRO A 37 -6.35 -11.82 2.82
N ASP A 38 -6.76 -11.30 1.66
CA ASP A 38 -7.54 -12.07 0.67
C ASP A 38 -6.70 -13.15 -0.03
N GLU A 39 -5.46 -12.83 -0.41
CA GLU A 39 -4.54 -13.83 -0.97
C GLU A 39 -4.24 -14.93 0.05
N ALA A 40 -4.07 -14.58 1.32
CA ALA A 40 -3.87 -15.56 2.39
C ALA A 40 -5.07 -16.50 2.54
N ARG A 41 -6.30 -16.02 2.37
CA ARG A 41 -7.51 -16.87 2.38
C ARG A 41 -7.56 -17.82 1.20
N ASN A 42 -7.11 -17.38 0.03
CA ASN A 42 -6.97 -18.24 -1.13
C ASN A 42 -5.94 -19.35 -0.88
N LEU A 43 -4.80 -19.05 -0.26
CA LEU A 43 -3.81 -20.05 0.16
C LEU A 43 -4.40 -21.10 1.11
N LYS A 44 -5.25 -20.68 2.05
CA LYS A 44 -5.97 -21.61 2.92
C LYS A 44 -6.89 -22.54 2.13
N THR A 45 -7.57 -22.01 1.13
CA THR A 45 -8.45 -22.79 0.24
C THR A 45 -7.66 -23.80 -0.59
N TYR A 46 -6.44 -23.44 -0.99
CA TYR A 46 -5.54 -24.36 -1.70
C TYR A 46 -4.92 -25.44 -0.81
N GLY A 47 -5.13 -25.39 0.51
CA GLY A 47 -4.59 -26.37 1.45
C GLY A 47 -3.13 -26.16 1.81
N GLU A 48 -2.57 -24.97 1.54
CA GLU A 48 -1.20 -24.60 1.92
C GLU A 48 -1.05 -24.39 3.44
N PHE A 49 -2.19 -24.24 4.14
CA PHE A 49 -2.24 -24.11 5.59
C PHE A 49 -3.06 -25.22 6.24
N PRO A 50 -2.75 -25.57 7.51
CA PRO A 50 -3.64 -26.39 8.33
C PRO A 50 -5.02 -25.71 8.48
N GLU A 51 -6.10 -26.49 8.63
CA GLU A 51 -7.46 -25.91 8.75
C GLU A 51 -7.64 -24.99 9.97
N SER A 52 -6.87 -25.24 11.03
CA SER A 52 -6.87 -24.47 12.27
C SER A 52 -6.22 -23.09 12.15
N VAL A 53 -5.54 -22.79 11.04
CA VAL A 53 -4.93 -21.46 10.83
C VAL A 53 -6.01 -20.39 10.88
N ARG A 54 -5.79 -19.39 11.74
CA ARG A 54 -6.57 -18.14 11.79
C ARG A 54 -5.80 -17.07 11.03
N ILE A 55 -6.40 -16.60 9.95
CA ILE A 55 -5.92 -15.46 9.19
C ILE A 55 -6.55 -14.24 9.84
N ASN A 56 -5.73 -13.36 10.39
CA ASN A 56 -6.21 -12.09 10.89
C ASN A 56 -6.42 -11.16 9.70
N ASP A 57 -7.56 -10.49 9.67
CA ASP A 57 -7.70 -9.30 8.84
C ASP A 57 -6.90 -8.20 9.52
N THR A 58 -5.63 -8.07 9.17
CA THR A 58 -4.88 -6.86 9.50
C THR A 58 -5.65 -5.73 8.85
N ILE A 59 -6.36 -4.93 9.66
CA ILE A 59 -6.87 -3.63 9.25
C ILE A 59 -5.62 -2.88 8.81
N THR A 60 -5.39 -2.81 7.51
CA THR A 60 -4.53 -1.80 6.91
C THR A 60 -5.23 -0.49 7.24
N PHE A 61 -4.88 0.08 8.39
CA PHE A 61 -4.83 1.53 8.51
C PHE A 61 -3.79 1.92 7.47
N VAL A 62 -4.24 2.03 6.21
CA VAL A 62 -3.65 2.94 5.26
C VAL A 62 -3.73 4.27 5.97
N GLU A 63 -2.64 4.61 6.63
CA GLU A 63 -2.28 6.00 6.85
C GLU A 63 -2.18 6.56 5.44
N ASP A 64 -3.33 6.99 4.93
CA ASP A 64 -3.51 7.90 3.81
C ASP A 64 -2.81 9.21 4.22
N GLY A 65 -1.49 9.19 4.10
CA GLY A 65 -0.65 10.13 4.84
C GLY A 65 0.54 10.65 4.09
N PHE A 66 1.10 9.93 3.10
CA PHE A 66 2.31 10.39 2.41
C PHE A 66 2.47 9.80 1.01
N ASP A 67 1.55 10.09 0.08
CA ASP A 67 1.85 10.15 -1.37
C ASP A 67 0.69 10.83 -2.16
N GLU A 68 0.11 11.91 -1.64
CA GLU A 68 -0.49 12.94 -2.48
C GLU A 68 0.24 14.25 -2.17
N ASP A 69 1.16 14.65 -3.06
CA ASP A 69 1.54 16.04 -3.20
C ASP A 69 0.29 16.83 -3.64
N ILE A 70 -0.58 17.18 -2.68
CA ILE A 70 -1.66 18.16 -2.89
C ILE A 70 -0.99 19.54 -2.89
N GLU A 71 -0.58 20.00 -4.06
CA GLU A 71 -0.20 21.39 -4.29
C GLU A 71 -1.48 22.24 -4.30
N PHE A 72 -1.81 22.80 -3.13
CA PHE A 72 -2.91 23.77 -2.97
C PHE A 72 -2.44 25.12 -3.57
N ASP A 73 -2.67 25.33 -4.87
CA ASP A 73 -2.48 26.64 -5.50
C ASP A 73 -3.60 27.59 -5.03
N ASP A 74 -3.34 28.26 -3.91
CA ASP A 74 -4.18 29.28 -3.29
C ASP A 74 -4.15 30.60 -4.10
N TYR A 75 -4.54 30.53 -5.38
CA TYR A 75 -4.95 31.71 -6.15
C TYR A 75 -6.37 31.55 -6.66
N ILE A 76 -7.32 31.61 -5.73
CA ILE A 76 -8.60 32.25 -6.00
C ILE A 76 -8.28 33.72 -6.30
N SER A 77 -8.00 34.04 -7.57
CA SER A 77 -8.05 35.41 -8.05
C SER A 77 -9.49 35.88 -7.90
N SER A 78 -9.71 36.60 -6.81
CA SER A 78 -10.95 37.29 -6.50
C SER A 78 -11.45 38.01 -7.75
N ASP A 79 -12.69 37.69 -8.09
CA ASP A 79 -13.58 38.43 -8.96
C ASP A 79 -13.50 39.92 -8.60
N GLU A 80 -12.74 40.70 -9.37
CA GLU A 80 -12.79 42.16 -9.39
C GLU A 80 -13.55 42.53 -10.66
N GLU A 81 -14.88 42.47 -10.54
CA GLU A 81 -15.86 43.16 -11.39
C GLU A 81 -15.41 44.60 -11.67
N ALA A 82 -15.07 44.89 -12.93
CA ALA A 82 -15.01 46.24 -13.47
C ALA A 82 -15.61 46.27 -14.88
N ASP A 83 -16.94 46.45 -14.88
CA ASP A 83 -17.80 46.92 -15.98
C ASP A 83 -17.13 47.97 -16.90
N SER A 84 -17.08 47.71 -18.22
CA SER A 84 -17.20 48.80 -19.21
C SER A 84 -17.49 48.33 -20.64
N VAL A 85 -18.72 48.62 -21.06
CA VAL A 85 -19.21 49.16 -22.35
C VAL A 85 -19.15 48.31 -23.63
N ASP A 86 -20.36 47.90 -24.03
CA ASP A 86 -20.76 47.46 -25.37
C ASP A 86 -20.48 48.56 -26.41
N ALA A 87 -19.66 48.25 -27.42
CA ALA A 87 -19.42 49.14 -28.55
C ALA A 87 -20.39 48.76 -29.68
N ILE A 88 -21.35 49.66 -29.92
CA ILE A 88 -22.24 49.71 -31.09
C ILE A 88 -21.42 49.93 -32.38
#